data_AF-A0A7H4GL14-F1
#
_entry.id   AF-A0A7H4GL14-F1
#
_cell.length_a   1.000
_cell.length_b   1.000
_cell.length_c   1.000
_cell.angle_alpha   90.00
_cell.angle_beta   90.00
_cell.angle_gamma   90.00
#
_symmetry.space_group_name_H-M   'P 1'
#
loop_
_entity.id
_entity.type
_entity.pdbx_description
1 polymer ?
#
loop_
_entity_poly.entity_id
_entity_poly.type
_entity_poly.pdbx_seq_one_letter_code
_entity_poly.pdbx_strand_id
1 'polypeptide(L)'
;MSKSVLNLSIDNRYAYPFIILAVLAVVVYFLTSPLLVRPFPDRFVTDDDGQLLVRVAGQWMAVDEERSLDFRPRGIERYQGALLELGDGSWLINTGGKSVSHRDRIRRFLRHSPSAGGTSTIEHCRNGLRQCDRWGASELELNDDFAMVSLPDERFALADTGRHKVYLLDGNGRILDRYRQARFPNDLHWRDDALYLVDTNGHRVTRMSVAGNRFGESETVFRLLEHDATDRRRMPIRLGFADGFWWLVSTNMAMKDGELFRIDPDWQRVHRIADPMLTDVVGLTAYREGLMLAVLGADELLYFDPADESLTPVEPPGLGPYLEELGDEVAARTRTLWLQMALLLSLAGGFLLFGLRQARATEDSAEPAEASAHAVVAEDGPYWFEYDLKTIRSLRLTTNFGLAGIPLMLIAVIWYTFTSLTGAAPEDQASTMNHLLIMTWGMFLMLSAFMTVAARQIGRWTRYRLGMEEQQLLLAIDDETVCRIEPREVQYGTNAMLWDRHFVPFRLGNGKILINDKQFDRRLMPLLQRHAKWLTQSQLFLTQLERRDPMVVAPMLLVLGITGLWFYVKYFVG
;
A
#
# COMPACT_ATOMS: atom_id res chain seq x y z
N MET A 1 30.26 -12.87 6.17
CA MET A 1 29.99 -13.35 4.81
C MET A 1 31.29 -13.36 4.03
N SER A 2 31.76 -14.50 3.52
CA SER A 2 32.97 -14.54 2.68
C SER A 2 32.70 -13.85 1.35
N LYS A 3 33.73 -13.23 0.76
CA LYS A 3 33.64 -12.61 -0.59
C LYS A 3 33.10 -13.57 -1.66
N SER A 4 33.24 -14.88 -1.48
CA SER A 4 32.69 -15.90 -2.37
C SER A 4 31.15 -15.94 -2.40
N VAL A 5 30.46 -15.61 -1.30
CA VAL A 5 28.98 -15.61 -1.28
C VAL A 5 28.40 -14.42 -2.03
N LEU A 6 29.12 -13.29 -2.09
CA LEU A 6 28.70 -12.09 -2.83
C LEU A 6 28.92 -12.20 -4.35
N ASN A 7 29.76 -13.14 -4.80
CA ASN A 7 30.05 -13.37 -6.22
C ASN A 7 29.17 -14.44 -6.88
N LEU A 8 28.26 -15.07 -6.14
CA LEU A 8 27.28 -16.00 -6.73
C LEU A 8 26.35 -15.21 -7.65
N SER A 9 26.43 -15.48 -8.96
CA SER A 9 25.48 -14.92 -9.93
C SER A 9 24.11 -15.57 -9.71
N ILE A 10 23.30 -14.96 -8.86
CA ILE A 10 21.90 -15.36 -8.71
C ILE A 10 21.24 -15.17 -10.07
N ASP A 11 20.65 -16.24 -10.60
CA ASP A 11 19.93 -16.19 -11.85
C ASP A 11 18.88 -15.08 -11.81
N ASN A 12 18.85 -14.26 -12.86
CA ASN A 12 17.91 -13.16 -13.03
C ASN A 12 16.44 -13.59 -12.80
N ARG A 13 16.10 -14.85 -13.06
CA ARG A 13 14.79 -15.46 -12.79
C ARG A 13 14.37 -15.38 -11.31
N TYR A 14 15.31 -15.32 -10.38
CA TYR A 14 15.06 -15.22 -8.93
C TYR A 14 15.40 -13.84 -8.36
N ALA A 15 16.39 -13.16 -8.95
CA ALA A 15 16.80 -11.83 -8.53
C ALA A 15 15.70 -10.78 -8.80
N TYR A 16 15.05 -10.80 -9.97
CA TYR A 16 14.01 -9.81 -10.29
C TYR A 16 12.78 -9.91 -9.38
N PRO A 17 12.16 -11.08 -9.16
CA PRO A 17 11.03 -11.20 -8.22
C PRO A 17 11.39 -10.76 -6.80
N PHE A 18 12.59 -11.07 -6.32
CA PHE A 18 13.08 -10.61 -5.01
C PHE A 18 13.09 -9.08 -4.92
N ILE A 19 13.74 -8.40 -5.89
CA ILE A 19 13.83 -6.93 -5.89
C ILE A 19 12.44 -6.30 -5.98
N ILE A 20 11.59 -6.81 -6.88
CA ILE A 20 10.22 -6.28 -7.07
C ILE A 20 9.42 -6.38 -5.77
N LEU A 21 9.43 -7.53 -5.10
CA LEU A 21 8.67 -7.73 -3.86
C LEU A 21 9.22 -6.89 -2.70
N ALA A 22 10.55 -6.75 -2.60
CA ALA A 22 11.18 -5.89 -1.60
C ALA A 22 10.82 -4.41 -1.81
N VAL A 23 10.88 -3.92 -3.06
CA VAL A 23 10.46 -2.55 -3.41
C VAL A 23 8.97 -2.36 -3.13
N LEU A 24 8.13 -3.34 -3.47
CA LEU A 24 6.70 -3.28 -3.20
C LEU A 24 6.41 -3.18 -1.69
N ALA A 25 7.13 -3.93 -0.85
CA ALA A 25 6.99 -3.84 0.61
C ALA A 25 7.32 -2.43 1.12
N VAL A 26 8.38 -1.81 0.59
CA VAL A 26 8.76 -0.43 0.91
C VAL A 26 7.69 0.56 0.46
N VAL A 27 7.18 0.41 -0.77
CA VAL A 27 6.11 1.28 -1.31
C VAL A 27 4.85 1.16 -0.46
N VAL A 28 4.43 -0.07 -0.11
CA VAL A 28 3.26 -0.30 0.75
C VAL A 28 3.44 0.41 2.09
N TYR A 29 4.57 0.21 2.77
CA TYR A 29 4.88 0.88 4.04
C TYR A 29 4.75 2.41 3.95
N PHE A 30 5.38 3.04 2.95
CA PHE A 30 5.34 4.49 2.80
C PHE A 30 3.96 5.04 2.42
N LEU A 31 3.15 4.29 1.66
CA LEU A 31 1.81 4.72 1.29
C LEU A 31 0.81 4.61 2.45
N THR A 32 1.03 3.68 3.37
CA THR A 32 0.14 3.44 4.50
C THR A 32 0.58 4.13 5.79
N SER A 33 1.88 4.42 5.98
CA SER A 33 2.39 4.99 7.24
C SER A 33 1.71 6.31 7.66
N PRO A 34 1.30 7.24 6.77
CA PRO A 34 0.57 8.45 7.20
C PRO A 34 -0.83 8.15 7.75
N LEU A 35 -1.41 6.98 7.44
CA LEU A 35 -2.69 6.55 8.01
C LEU A 35 -2.55 6.01 9.42
N LEU A 36 -1.34 5.64 9.83
CA LEU A 36 -1.04 5.07 11.14
C LEU A 36 -0.77 6.13 12.20
N VAL A 37 -0.72 7.40 11.83
CA VAL A 37 -0.69 8.50 12.79
C VAL A 37 -2.04 8.52 13.50
N ARG A 38 -2.03 8.27 14.81
CA ARG A 38 -3.22 8.42 15.66
C ARG A 38 -3.69 9.87 15.54
N PRO A 39 -4.97 10.11 15.22
CA PRO A 39 -5.49 11.47 15.24
C PRO A 39 -5.37 12.05 16.65
N PHE A 40 -5.05 13.33 16.72
CA PHE A 40 -4.81 14.07 17.96
C PHE A 40 -5.66 15.35 17.94
N PRO A 41 -6.21 15.80 19.08
CA PRO A 41 -6.74 17.14 19.24
C PRO A 41 -5.77 18.23 18.79
N ASP A 42 -6.01 18.93 17.69
CA ASP A 42 -4.97 19.82 17.11
C ASP A 42 -5.43 21.21 16.67
N ARG A 43 -6.74 21.45 16.68
CA ARG A 43 -7.34 22.75 16.36
C ARG A 43 -8.49 23.06 17.30
N PHE A 44 -8.73 24.35 17.45
CA PHE A 44 -9.77 24.89 18.30
C PHE A 44 -10.62 25.87 17.51
N VAL A 45 -11.90 25.94 17.84
CA VAL A 45 -12.81 27.02 17.44
C VAL A 45 -13.75 27.28 18.60
N THR A 46 -14.13 28.54 18.78
CA THR A 46 -15.17 28.90 19.74
C THR A 46 -16.44 29.17 18.96
N ASP A 47 -17.55 28.65 19.44
CA ASP A 47 -18.86 28.88 18.85
C ASP A 47 -19.49 30.20 19.34
N ASP A 48 -20.64 30.59 18.79
CA ASP A 48 -21.36 31.83 19.13
C ASP A 48 -21.81 31.87 20.60
N ASP A 49 -22.00 30.71 21.23
CA ASP A 49 -22.34 30.56 22.65
C ASP A 49 -21.09 30.64 23.55
N GLY A 50 -19.90 30.79 22.97
CA GLY A 50 -18.63 30.80 23.69
C GLY A 50 -18.12 29.41 24.06
N GLN A 51 -18.77 28.34 23.59
CA GLN A 51 -18.34 26.97 23.81
C GLN A 51 -17.13 26.66 22.94
N LEU A 52 -16.09 26.16 23.57
CA LEU A 52 -14.91 25.70 22.85
C LEU A 52 -15.17 24.33 22.23
N LEU A 53 -14.89 24.22 20.93
CA LEU A 53 -14.86 22.98 20.18
C LEU A 53 -13.40 22.63 19.84
N VAL A 54 -13.06 21.35 19.97
CA VAL A 54 -11.75 20.82 19.62
C VAL A 54 -11.86 19.83 18.47
N ARG A 55 -10.97 19.96 17.48
CA ARG A 55 -10.94 19.07 16.32
C ARG A 55 -10.20 17.79 16.65
N VAL A 56 -10.82 16.64 16.37
CA VAL A 56 -10.20 15.33 16.42
C VAL A 56 -10.61 14.55 15.18
N ALA A 57 -9.64 14.23 14.32
CA ALA A 57 -9.90 13.55 13.04
C ALA A 57 -10.97 14.25 12.16
N GLY A 58 -12.14 13.64 12.01
CA GLY A 58 -13.28 14.14 11.23
C GLY A 58 -14.38 14.76 12.09
N GLN A 59 -14.15 14.95 13.39
CA GLN A 59 -15.13 15.46 14.34
C GLN A 59 -14.61 16.73 15.03
N TRP A 60 -15.56 17.58 15.42
CA TRP A 60 -15.34 18.68 16.36
C TRP A 60 -16.15 18.39 17.62
N MET A 61 -15.51 18.36 18.77
CA MET A 61 -16.11 17.97 20.05
C MET A 61 -16.12 19.15 20.99
N ALA A 62 -17.25 19.42 21.64
CA ALA A 62 -17.33 20.46 22.66
C ALA A 62 -16.55 20.04 23.90
N VAL A 63 -15.82 21.00 24.48
CA VAL A 63 -14.96 20.76 25.64
C VAL A 63 -15.75 20.55 26.93
N ASP A 64 -16.89 21.23 27.12
CA ASP A 64 -17.63 21.21 28.40
C ASP A 64 -18.94 20.40 28.35
N GLU A 65 -19.34 19.91 27.18
CA GLU A 65 -20.62 19.24 26.99
C GLU A 65 -20.53 18.10 25.98
N GLU A 66 -21.49 17.18 26.04
CA GLU A 66 -21.58 16.03 25.14
C GLU A 66 -22.20 16.42 23.79
N ARG A 67 -21.60 17.42 23.13
CA ARG A 67 -21.96 17.88 21.79
C ARG A 67 -20.78 17.61 20.85
N SER A 68 -21.07 17.03 19.68
CA SER A 68 -20.08 16.86 18.61
C SER A 68 -20.68 17.16 17.24
N LEU A 69 -19.84 17.67 16.35
CA LEU A 69 -20.13 17.87 14.94
C LEU A 69 -19.37 16.81 14.14
N ASP A 70 -20.08 15.81 13.62
CA ASP A 70 -19.49 14.75 12.81
C ASP A 70 -19.60 15.08 11.32
N PHE A 71 -18.44 15.24 10.67
CA PHE A 71 -18.35 15.55 9.25
C PHE A 71 -18.22 14.29 8.37
N ARG A 72 -18.05 13.09 8.94
CA ARG A 72 -17.94 11.82 8.20
C ARG A 72 -19.14 11.52 7.30
N PRO A 73 -20.40 11.78 7.68
CA PRO A 73 -21.55 11.62 6.78
C PRO A 73 -21.48 12.47 5.51
N ARG A 74 -20.62 13.50 5.47
CA ARG A 74 -20.33 14.33 4.30
C ARG A 74 -19.14 13.83 3.48
N GLY A 75 -18.57 12.67 3.81
CA GLY A 75 -17.37 12.12 3.18
C GLY A 75 -16.07 12.77 3.64
N ILE A 76 -16.10 13.47 4.78
CA ILE A 76 -14.94 14.14 5.39
C ILE A 76 -14.44 13.24 6.53
N GLU A 77 -13.58 12.28 6.19
CA GLU A 77 -13.00 11.33 7.16
C GLU A 77 -11.88 11.96 8.00
N ARG A 78 -11.15 12.91 7.42
CA ARG A 78 -10.08 13.67 8.06
C ARG A 78 -10.18 15.11 7.58
N TYR A 79 -10.75 15.98 8.40
CA TYR A 79 -10.93 17.37 8.03
C TYR A 79 -9.58 18.10 8.06
N GLN A 80 -9.16 18.65 6.91
CA GLN A 80 -7.93 19.44 6.79
C GLN A 80 -8.33 20.91 6.64
N GLY A 81 -8.33 21.65 7.74
CA GLY A 81 -8.63 23.08 7.71
C GLY A 81 -9.16 23.68 9.01
N ALA A 82 -9.46 24.98 8.94
CA ALA A 82 -10.17 25.71 9.98
C ALA A 82 -11.70 25.56 9.81
N LEU A 83 -12.41 25.54 10.93
CA LEU A 83 -13.86 25.73 11.01
C LEU A 83 -14.07 27.17 11.50
N LEU A 84 -14.96 27.93 10.87
CA LEU A 84 -15.32 29.26 11.35
C LEU A 84 -16.84 29.34 11.48
N GLU A 85 -17.32 29.65 12.68
CA GLU A 85 -18.71 30.05 12.85
C GLU A 85 -18.88 31.51 12.45
N LEU A 86 -20.03 31.79 11.84
CA LEU A 86 -20.51 33.11 11.50
C LEU A 86 -21.58 33.49 12.52
N GLY A 87 -21.69 34.77 12.87
CA GLY A 87 -22.60 35.23 13.94
C GLY A 87 -24.11 35.05 13.69
N ASP A 88 -24.50 34.33 12.64
CA ASP A 88 -25.85 33.83 12.40
C ASP A 88 -26.01 32.32 12.75
N GLY A 89 -25.03 31.73 13.44
CA GLY A 89 -24.95 30.30 13.79
C GLY A 89 -24.64 29.37 12.61
N SER A 90 -24.21 29.94 11.47
CA SER A 90 -23.81 29.17 10.30
C SER A 90 -22.28 28.99 10.25
N TRP A 91 -21.81 28.05 9.44
CA TRP A 91 -20.42 27.62 9.47
C TRP A 91 -19.79 27.74 8.09
N LEU A 92 -18.55 28.24 8.03
CA LEU A 92 -17.69 28.07 6.87
C LEU A 92 -16.78 26.87 7.10
N ILE A 93 -16.91 25.86 6.25
CA ILE A 93 -16.14 24.62 6.32
C ILE A 93 -15.40 24.37 5.02
N ASN A 94 -14.18 23.85 5.06
CA ASN A 94 -13.49 23.37 3.88
C ASN A 94 -13.80 21.89 3.66
N THR A 95 -14.58 21.58 2.64
CA THR A 95 -14.83 20.17 2.26
C THR A 95 -13.67 19.57 1.46
N GLY A 96 -12.57 20.32 1.32
CA GLY A 96 -11.26 19.81 0.94
C GLY A 96 -10.83 18.65 1.81
N GLY A 97 -10.62 17.49 1.19
CA GLY A 97 -10.32 16.27 1.92
C GLY A 97 -11.29 15.10 1.68
N LYS A 98 -12.17 15.16 0.66
CA LYS A 98 -12.72 13.91 0.08
C LYS A 98 -11.56 12.94 -0.11
N SER A 99 -11.70 11.74 0.45
CA SER A 99 -10.62 10.78 0.70
C SER A 99 -9.51 10.87 -0.33
N VAL A 100 -8.31 11.30 0.12
CA VAL A 100 -7.15 11.45 -0.77
C VAL A 100 -6.95 10.11 -1.46
N SER A 101 -7.19 10.05 -2.77
CA SER A 101 -7.11 8.82 -3.53
C SER A 101 -5.70 8.25 -3.38
N HIS A 102 -5.55 6.93 -3.42
CA HIS A 102 -4.22 6.32 -3.35
C HIS A 102 -3.29 6.84 -4.46
N ARG A 103 -3.85 7.22 -5.62
CA ARG A 103 -3.12 7.88 -6.71
C ARG A 103 -2.55 9.23 -6.28
N ASP A 104 -3.31 10.03 -5.55
CA ASP A 104 -2.84 11.33 -5.05
C ASP A 104 -1.82 11.15 -3.93
N ARG A 105 -1.93 10.09 -3.12
CA ARG A 105 -0.89 9.69 -2.15
C ARG A 105 0.42 9.31 -2.85
N ILE A 106 0.36 8.52 -3.93
CA ILE A 106 1.53 8.17 -4.75
C ILE A 106 2.12 9.41 -5.42
N ARG A 107 1.30 10.31 -5.96
CA ARG A 107 1.76 11.58 -6.55
C ARG A 107 2.45 12.48 -5.52
N ARG A 108 1.89 12.57 -4.30
CA ARG A 108 2.52 13.27 -3.16
C ARG A 108 3.85 12.62 -2.80
N PHE A 109 3.90 11.29 -2.69
CA PHE A 109 5.14 10.54 -2.39
C PHE A 109 6.23 10.77 -3.45
N LEU A 110 5.87 10.68 -4.73
CA LEU A 110 6.78 10.91 -5.86
C LEU A 110 7.09 12.40 -6.08
N ARG A 111 6.53 13.32 -5.27
CA ARG A 111 6.64 14.78 -5.41
C ARG A 111 6.31 15.28 -6.82
N HIS A 112 5.47 14.55 -7.57
CA HIS A 112 5.22 14.77 -8.99
C HIS A 112 4.06 15.74 -9.29
N SER A 113 3.30 16.20 -8.29
CA SER A 113 2.34 17.29 -8.49
C SER A 113 2.36 18.28 -7.33
N PRO A 114 2.38 19.59 -7.63
CA PRO A 114 1.94 20.58 -6.66
C PRO A 114 0.45 20.33 -6.43
N SER A 115 0.10 19.86 -5.23
CA SER A 115 -1.25 20.01 -4.64
C SER A 115 -2.43 19.79 -5.61
N ALA A 116 -2.54 18.63 -6.26
CA ALA A 116 -3.77 18.20 -6.91
C ALA A 116 -4.50 17.21 -5.99
N GLY A 117 -4.94 17.70 -4.83
CA GLY A 117 -6.03 17.04 -4.09
C GLY A 117 -7.33 17.28 -4.83
N GLY A 118 -8.37 16.47 -4.60
CA GLY A 118 -9.70 16.70 -5.18
C GLY A 118 -10.16 18.15 -4.99
N THR A 119 -11.07 18.64 -5.84
CA THR A 119 -11.61 20.01 -5.79
C THR A 119 -12.14 20.31 -4.39
N SER A 120 -11.29 20.92 -3.58
CA SER A 120 -11.59 21.39 -2.25
C SER A 120 -12.37 22.68 -2.39
N THR A 121 -13.51 22.77 -1.72
CA THR A 121 -14.30 23.99 -1.74
C THR A 121 -14.62 24.36 -0.32
N ILE A 122 -14.57 25.65 -0.03
CA ILE A 122 -15.20 26.15 1.17
C ILE A 122 -16.71 26.08 0.93
N GLU A 123 -17.44 25.59 1.91
CA GLU A 123 -18.89 25.50 1.91
C GLU A 123 -19.44 26.31 3.08
N HIS A 124 -20.52 27.03 2.81
CA HIS A 124 -21.34 27.70 3.81
C HIS A 124 -22.44 26.76 4.26
N CYS A 125 -22.35 26.28 5.49
CA CYS A 125 -23.23 25.30 6.07
C CYS A 125 -24.18 25.91 7.10
N ARG A 126 -25.47 25.62 6.97
CA ARG A 126 -26.55 26.08 7.85
C ARG A 126 -27.28 24.90 8.48
N ASN A 127 -28.04 25.17 9.53
CA ASN A 127 -28.90 24.20 10.22
C ASN A 127 -28.13 22.97 10.73
N GLY A 128 -27.02 23.20 11.46
CA GLY A 128 -26.18 22.12 11.99
C GLY A 128 -25.59 21.24 10.88
N LEU A 129 -24.96 21.88 9.90
CA LEU A 129 -24.30 21.20 8.77
C LEU A 129 -25.24 20.38 7.87
N ARG A 130 -26.54 20.67 7.82
CA ARG A 130 -27.51 19.94 6.97
C ARG A 130 -27.67 20.54 5.58
N GLN A 131 -27.50 21.85 5.45
CA GLN A 131 -27.61 22.56 4.18
C GLN A 131 -26.28 23.25 3.93
N CYS A 132 -25.52 22.80 2.93
CA CYS A 132 -24.22 23.38 2.63
C CYS A 132 -24.16 23.76 1.16
N ASP A 133 -23.81 25.02 0.91
CA ASP A 133 -23.64 25.58 -0.43
C ASP A 133 -22.19 26.01 -0.62
N ARG A 134 -21.69 25.97 -1.85
CA ARG A 134 -20.33 26.44 -2.14
C ARG A 134 -20.19 27.92 -1.76
N TRP A 135 -19.15 28.24 -1.00
CA TRP A 135 -18.76 29.59 -0.60
C TRP A 135 -17.48 30.02 -1.33
N GLY A 136 -17.49 31.23 -1.88
CA GLY A 136 -16.36 31.78 -2.62
C GLY A 136 -16.18 31.28 -4.05
N ALA A 137 -15.27 31.94 -4.77
CA ALA A 137 -14.96 31.64 -6.16
C ALA A 137 -14.13 30.36 -6.33
N SER A 138 -14.07 29.82 -7.55
CA SER A 138 -13.23 28.64 -7.87
C SER A 138 -11.74 28.84 -7.67
N GLU A 139 -11.26 30.08 -7.54
CA GLU A 139 -9.87 30.36 -7.20
C GLU A 139 -9.50 29.97 -5.75
N LEU A 140 -10.49 29.83 -4.86
CA LEU A 140 -10.33 29.42 -3.47
C LEU A 140 -10.38 27.89 -3.27
N GLU A 141 -9.87 27.14 -4.23
CA GLU A 141 -9.67 25.70 -4.06
C GLU A 141 -8.45 25.45 -3.14
N LEU A 142 -8.73 25.12 -1.87
CA LEU A 142 -7.77 24.95 -0.77
C LEU A 142 -7.47 23.47 -0.49
N ASN A 143 -6.38 22.98 -1.06
CA ASN A 143 -6.01 21.56 -0.99
C ASN A 143 -5.26 21.15 0.29
N ASP A 144 -4.95 22.12 1.14
CA ASP A 144 -4.16 21.95 2.37
C ASP A 144 -4.79 22.75 3.52
N ASP A 145 -4.18 22.64 4.71
CA ASP A 145 -4.60 23.38 5.90
C ASP A 145 -4.57 24.90 5.67
N PHE A 146 -5.53 25.62 6.25
CA PHE A 146 -5.66 27.06 6.15
C PHE A 146 -6.09 27.63 7.50
N ALA A 147 -5.83 28.91 7.72
CA ALA A 147 -6.41 29.66 8.83
C ALA A 147 -7.36 30.72 8.28
N MET A 148 -8.41 31.03 9.03
CA MET A 148 -9.40 32.03 8.63
C MET A 148 -9.89 32.77 9.85
N VAL A 149 -10.12 34.07 9.69
CA VAL A 149 -10.66 34.93 10.74
C VAL A 149 -11.70 35.88 10.15
N SER A 150 -12.77 36.11 10.90
CA SER A 150 -13.79 37.10 10.56
C SER A 150 -13.25 38.50 10.84
N LEU A 151 -13.61 39.44 9.96
CA LEU A 151 -13.30 40.86 10.05
C LEU A 151 -14.63 41.64 10.17
N PRO A 152 -14.58 42.92 10.57
CA PRO A 152 -15.76 43.78 10.50
C PRO A 152 -16.39 43.83 9.10
N ASP A 153 -17.69 44.09 9.05
CA ASP A 153 -18.48 44.24 7.82
C ASP A 153 -18.57 42.95 6.98
N GLU A 154 -18.69 41.79 7.65
CA GLU A 154 -18.83 40.47 7.01
C GLU A 154 -17.67 40.15 6.04
N ARG A 155 -16.48 40.65 6.32
CA ARG A 155 -15.26 40.34 5.55
C ARG A 155 -14.48 39.23 6.24
N PHE A 156 -13.60 38.59 5.49
CA PHE A 156 -12.75 37.51 6.01
C PHE A 156 -11.31 37.67 5.55
N ALA A 157 -10.37 37.29 6.40
CA ALA A 157 -9.00 37.04 6.00
C ALA A 157 -8.75 35.53 6.01
N LEU A 158 -8.14 35.02 4.94
CA LEU A 158 -7.86 33.59 4.77
C LEU A 158 -6.39 33.38 4.43
N ALA A 159 -5.69 32.61 5.25
CA ALA A 159 -4.31 32.21 5.04
C ALA A 159 -4.26 30.83 4.39
N ASP A 160 -3.83 30.81 3.13
CA ASP A 160 -3.60 29.61 2.35
C ASP A 160 -2.15 29.19 2.48
N THR A 161 -1.95 28.27 3.42
CA THR A 161 -0.63 27.81 3.85
C THR A 161 0.16 27.21 2.69
N GLY A 162 -0.48 26.32 1.91
CA GLY A 162 0.14 25.57 0.81
C GLY A 162 0.54 26.42 -0.38
N ARG A 163 -0.23 27.48 -0.71
CA ARG A 163 0.09 28.41 -1.81
C ARG A 163 0.83 29.67 -1.34
N HIS A 164 1.18 29.77 -0.06
CA HIS A 164 1.87 30.90 0.56
C HIS A 164 1.20 32.25 0.30
N LYS A 165 -0.13 32.31 0.46
CA LYS A 165 -0.92 33.52 0.19
C LYS A 165 -1.86 33.82 1.35
N VAL A 166 -2.15 35.09 1.56
CA VAL A 166 -3.29 35.52 2.39
C VAL A 166 -4.26 36.29 1.52
N TYR A 167 -5.53 35.93 1.57
CA TYR A 167 -6.62 36.54 0.83
C TYR A 167 -7.45 37.40 1.76
N LEU A 168 -7.86 38.58 1.27
CA LEU A 168 -8.96 39.34 1.84
C LEU A 168 -10.21 39.03 1.03
N LEU A 169 -11.30 38.68 1.70
CA LEU A 169 -12.54 38.20 1.08
C LEU A 169 -13.74 39.03 1.58
N ASP A 170 -14.76 39.16 0.74
CA ASP A 170 -16.08 39.66 1.17
C ASP A 170 -16.98 38.54 1.74
N GLY A 171 -18.19 38.89 2.16
CA GLY A 171 -19.19 37.98 2.74
C GLY A 171 -19.54 36.76 1.89
N ASN A 172 -19.34 36.86 0.58
CA ASN A 172 -19.62 35.79 -0.37
C ASN A 172 -18.35 35.01 -0.79
N GLY A 173 -17.22 35.29 -0.16
CA GLY A 173 -15.93 34.67 -0.47
C GLY A 173 -15.32 35.16 -1.78
N ARG A 174 -15.70 36.34 -2.29
CA ARG A 174 -15.02 36.94 -3.44
C ARG A 174 -13.73 37.61 -2.97
N ILE A 175 -12.66 37.37 -3.71
CA ILE A 175 -11.34 37.94 -3.39
C ILE A 175 -11.33 39.45 -3.63
N LEU A 176 -11.09 40.20 -2.56
CA LEU A 176 -10.91 41.65 -2.55
C LEU A 176 -9.43 42.03 -2.76
N ASP A 177 -8.51 41.34 -2.08
CA ASP A 177 -7.07 41.58 -2.18
C ASP A 177 -6.23 40.33 -1.84
N ARG A 178 -4.91 40.38 -2.11
CA ARG A 178 -3.97 39.27 -1.88
C ARG A 178 -2.63 39.77 -1.32
N TYR A 179 -2.25 39.31 -0.14
CA TYR A 179 -0.90 39.46 0.42
C TYR A 179 -0.01 38.27 0.02
N ARG A 180 1.12 38.55 -0.63
CA ARG A 180 2.00 37.54 -1.27
C ARG A 180 3.39 37.43 -0.64
N GLN A 181 3.67 38.19 0.42
CA GLN A 181 5.01 38.19 1.04
C GLN A 181 5.16 37.14 2.15
N ALA A 182 4.07 36.46 2.52
CA ALA A 182 4.07 35.40 3.52
C ALA A 182 4.83 34.16 3.04
N ARG A 183 5.51 33.48 3.94
CA ARG A 183 6.22 32.23 3.72
C ARG A 183 5.66 31.17 4.68
N PHE A 184 4.57 30.54 4.24
CA PHE A 184 3.80 29.54 5.01
C PHE A 184 2.96 30.22 6.11
N PRO A 185 1.90 30.95 5.71
CA PRO A 185 1.01 31.64 6.63
C PRO A 185 0.16 30.61 7.40
N ASN A 186 0.53 30.28 8.64
CA ASN A 186 -0.05 29.12 9.34
C ASN A 186 -1.21 29.49 10.28
N ASP A 187 -1.28 30.76 10.69
CA ASP A 187 -2.32 31.25 11.61
C ASP A 187 -2.64 32.74 11.37
N LEU A 188 -3.88 33.14 11.71
CA LEU A 188 -4.39 34.50 11.56
C LEU A 188 -5.17 34.92 12.80
N HIS A 189 -4.96 36.15 13.25
CA HIS A 189 -5.69 36.75 14.37
C HIS A 189 -6.13 38.17 14.02
N TRP A 190 -7.37 38.52 14.31
CA TRP A 190 -7.87 39.89 14.17
C TRP A 190 -8.01 40.53 15.54
N ARG A 191 -7.34 41.65 15.77
CA ARG A 191 -7.39 42.38 17.05
C ARG A 191 -6.99 43.84 16.85
N ASP A 192 -7.62 44.75 17.61
CA ASP A 192 -7.26 46.17 17.64
C ASP A 192 -7.17 46.80 16.23
N ASP A 193 -8.18 46.48 15.40
CA ASP A 193 -8.28 46.89 13.98
C ASP A 193 -7.09 46.47 13.08
N ALA A 194 -6.37 45.44 13.48
CA ALA A 194 -5.24 44.88 12.76
C ALA A 194 -5.31 43.36 12.60
N LEU A 195 -4.82 42.90 11.45
CA LEU A 195 -4.63 41.49 11.15
C LEU A 195 -3.21 41.08 11.52
N TYR A 196 -3.07 40.13 12.42
CA TYR A 196 -1.82 39.50 12.80
C TYR A 196 -1.68 38.17 12.04
N LEU A 197 -0.55 38.02 11.38
CA LEU A 197 -0.21 36.85 10.58
C LEU A 197 0.98 36.13 11.19
N VAL A 198 0.81 34.85 11.49
CA VAL A 198 1.92 33.96 11.84
C VAL A 198 2.55 33.41 10.57
N ASP A 199 3.76 33.89 10.27
CA ASP A 199 4.54 33.54 9.08
C ASP A 199 5.64 32.54 9.47
N THR A 200 5.30 31.25 9.42
CA THR A 200 6.12 30.16 9.99
C THR A 200 7.52 30.12 9.40
N ASN A 201 7.66 29.98 8.08
CA ASN A 201 8.99 29.97 7.44
C ASN A 201 9.58 31.39 7.29
N GLY A 202 8.79 32.42 7.58
CA GLY A 202 9.28 33.79 7.78
C GLY A 202 9.87 34.03 9.17
N HIS A 203 9.73 33.08 10.12
CA HIS A 203 10.15 33.17 11.51
C HIS A 203 9.63 34.42 12.25
N ARG A 204 8.41 34.87 11.91
CA ARG A 204 7.91 36.18 12.37
C ARG A 204 6.41 36.22 12.55
N VAL A 205 5.95 37.20 13.31
CA VAL A 205 4.56 37.67 13.30
C VAL A 205 4.51 39.01 12.59
N THR A 206 3.58 39.14 11.64
CA THR A 206 3.37 40.36 10.86
C THR A 206 2.04 40.99 11.23
N ARG A 207 2.03 42.27 11.57
CA ARG A 207 0.81 43.08 11.74
C ARG A 207 0.50 43.79 10.44
N MET A 208 -0.77 43.81 10.04
CA MET A 208 -1.23 44.47 8.82
C MET A 208 -2.53 45.22 9.12
N SER A 209 -2.64 46.46 8.67
CA SER A 209 -3.94 47.15 8.67
C SER A 209 -4.81 46.62 7.54
N VAL A 210 -6.13 46.69 7.71
CA VAL A 210 -7.11 46.34 6.67
C VAL A 210 -8.02 47.54 6.46
N ALA A 211 -7.85 48.23 5.32
CA ALA A 211 -8.59 49.44 5.00
C ALA A 211 -9.45 49.23 3.75
N GLY A 212 -10.77 49.23 3.92
CA GLY A 212 -11.71 48.93 2.85
C GLY A 212 -11.44 47.56 2.22
N ASN A 213 -11.21 47.52 0.91
CA ASN A 213 -11.03 46.28 0.16
C ASN A 213 -9.56 45.90 -0.06
N ARG A 214 -8.62 46.39 0.76
CA ARG A 214 -7.18 46.14 0.60
C ARG A 214 -6.48 45.87 1.92
N PHE A 215 -5.42 45.07 1.85
CA PHE A 215 -4.40 45.04 2.88
C PHE A 215 -3.61 46.35 2.84
N GLY A 216 -3.35 46.93 4.00
CA GLY A 216 -2.50 48.11 4.16
C GLY A 216 -1.02 47.75 4.26
N GLU A 217 -0.23 48.66 4.83
CA GLU A 217 1.17 48.39 5.12
C GLU A 217 1.33 47.25 6.13
N SER A 218 2.34 46.41 5.90
CA SER A 218 2.69 45.32 6.78
C SER A 218 3.94 45.65 7.59
N GLU A 219 3.90 45.33 8.87
CA GLU A 219 4.98 45.55 9.82
C GLU A 219 5.33 44.22 10.48
N THR A 220 6.61 43.88 10.55
CA THR A 220 7.04 42.75 11.39
C THR A 220 7.08 43.22 12.83
N VAL A 221 6.12 42.79 13.64
CA VAL A 221 6.05 43.14 15.08
C VAL A 221 6.87 42.21 15.95
N PHE A 222 7.20 41.01 15.44
CA PHE A 222 7.93 40.01 16.21
C PHE A 222 8.78 39.11 15.32
N ARG A 223 10.02 38.83 15.74
CA ARG A 223 10.94 37.88 15.10
C ARG A 223 11.57 36.99 16.16
N LEU A 224 11.31 35.68 16.11
CA LEU A 224 11.90 34.74 17.09
C LEU A 224 13.42 34.89 17.16
N LEU A 225 14.08 34.97 16.02
CA LEU A 225 15.54 35.01 15.91
C LEU A 225 16.22 36.19 16.64
N GLU A 226 15.46 37.21 17.04
CA GLU A 226 15.96 38.43 17.69
C GLU A 226 15.88 38.36 19.22
N HIS A 227 15.30 37.31 19.81
CA HIS A 227 15.14 37.17 21.25
C HIS A 227 15.94 36.00 21.83
N ASP A 228 16.71 36.30 22.88
CA ASP A 228 17.58 35.34 23.60
C ASP A 228 16.82 34.17 24.22
N ALA A 229 15.54 34.35 24.54
CA ALA A 229 14.68 33.30 25.10
C ALA A 229 14.38 32.17 24.11
N THR A 230 14.78 32.30 22.84
CA THR A 230 14.45 31.37 21.76
C THR A 230 15.71 30.84 21.09
N ASP A 231 15.71 29.56 20.70
CA ASP A 231 16.76 29.04 19.81
C ASP A 231 16.55 29.59 18.39
N ARG A 232 17.65 29.89 17.68
CA ARG A 232 17.71 30.47 16.33
C ARG A 232 17.09 29.60 15.22
N ARG A 233 16.40 28.51 15.57
CA ARG A 233 15.78 27.56 14.63
C ARG A 233 14.31 27.30 14.92
N ARG A 234 13.71 28.08 15.82
CA ARG A 234 12.30 27.99 16.19
C ARG A 234 11.40 28.66 15.13
N MET A 235 10.24 28.06 14.89
CA MET A 235 9.25 28.40 13.86
C MET A 235 7.90 28.70 14.54
N PRO A 236 7.29 29.89 14.37
CA PRO A 236 6.01 30.18 15.02
C PRO A 236 4.88 29.45 14.28
N ILE A 237 3.95 28.83 15.01
CA ILE A 237 2.86 28.06 14.40
C ILE A 237 1.46 28.47 14.84
N ARG A 238 1.30 29.01 16.05
CA ARG A 238 0.01 29.48 16.59
C ARG A 238 0.21 30.74 17.40
N LEU A 239 -0.74 31.65 17.29
CA LEU A 239 -0.82 32.85 18.12
C LEU A 239 -2.14 32.82 18.90
N GLY A 240 -2.21 33.56 20.00
CA GLY A 240 -3.43 33.81 20.72
C GLY A 240 -3.25 35.01 21.64
N PHE A 241 -4.34 35.57 22.13
CA PHE A 241 -4.30 36.68 23.07
C PHE A 241 -5.23 36.40 24.24
N ALA A 242 -4.68 36.35 25.45
CA ALA A 242 -5.41 36.10 26.68
C ALA A 242 -4.75 36.84 27.84
N ASP A 243 -5.56 37.31 28.79
CA ASP A 243 -5.12 38.05 29.97
C ASP A 243 -4.16 39.22 29.67
N GLY A 244 -4.40 39.93 28.57
CA GLY A 244 -3.57 41.06 28.19
C GLY A 244 -2.18 40.68 27.64
N PHE A 245 -1.91 39.41 27.35
CA PHE A 245 -0.65 38.96 26.74
C PHE A 245 -0.88 38.25 25.41
N TRP A 246 0.11 38.35 24.55
CA TRP A 246 0.23 37.48 23.38
C TRP A 246 0.83 36.14 23.80
N TRP A 247 0.29 35.07 23.26
CA TRP A 247 0.76 33.71 23.48
C TRP A 247 1.14 33.09 22.16
N LEU A 248 2.37 32.61 22.07
CA LEU A 248 2.94 32.06 20.85
C LEU A 248 3.38 30.63 21.08
N VAL A 249 2.93 29.73 20.21
CA VAL A 249 3.48 28.37 20.12
C VAL A 249 4.53 28.34 19.03
N SER A 250 5.72 27.80 19.36
CA SER A 250 6.80 27.65 18.39
C SER A 250 7.48 26.29 18.44
N THR A 251 7.70 25.70 17.26
CA THR A 251 8.29 24.37 17.06
C THR A 251 9.70 24.47 16.48
N ASN A 252 10.44 23.36 16.46
CA ASN A 252 11.67 23.24 15.70
C ASN A 252 11.39 23.09 14.19
N MET A 253 12.45 23.02 13.36
CA MET A 253 12.30 22.85 11.89
C MET A 253 11.61 21.53 11.46
N ALA A 254 11.53 20.54 12.34
CA ALA A 254 10.83 19.28 12.09
C ALA A 254 9.35 19.35 12.50
N MET A 255 8.85 20.54 12.89
CA MET A 255 7.51 20.75 13.46
C MET A 255 7.26 19.90 14.71
N LYS A 256 8.28 19.81 15.57
CA LYS A 256 8.28 19.08 16.84
C LYS A 256 8.79 19.96 17.98
N ASP A 257 8.72 19.42 19.20
CA ASP A 257 9.20 20.02 20.43
C ASP A 257 8.59 21.40 20.69
N GLY A 258 7.33 21.61 20.32
CA GLY A 258 6.58 22.85 20.50
C GLY A 258 6.68 23.42 21.92
N GLU A 259 7.07 24.69 21.99
CA GLU A 259 7.24 25.48 23.21
C GLU A 259 6.21 26.62 23.26
N LEU A 260 5.79 26.99 24.47
CA LEU A 260 4.87 28.09 24.74
C LEU A 260 5.64 29.33 25.21
N PHE A 261 5.32 30.49 24.61
CA PHE A 261 5.90 31.78 24.95
C PHE A 261 4.78 32.77 25.32
N ARG A 262 4.96 33.46 26.45
CA ARG A 262 4.22 34.67 26.82
C ARG A 262 4.96 35.89 26.28
N ILE A 263 4.24 36.77 25.61
CA ILE A 263 4.78 37.98 24.99
C ILE A 263 3.92 39.17 25.45
N ASP A 264 4.56 40.26 25.83
CA ASP A 264 3.86 41.49 26.21
C ASP A 264 3.12 42.15 25.02
N PRO A 265 2.12 43.02 25.28
CA PRO A 265 1.36 43.70 24.23
C PRO A 265 2.19 44.46 23.19
N ASP A 266 3.36 44.97 23.59
CA ASP A 266 4.30 45.75 22.78
C ASP A 266 5.40 44.91 22.11
N TRP A 267 5.32 43.57 22.25
CA TRP A 267 6.21 42.59 21.61
C TRP A 267 7.69 42.71 21.98
N GLN A 268 8.00 43.33 23.12
CA GLN A 268 9.36 43.57 23.58
C GLN A 268 9.88 42.47 24.50
N ARG A 269 9.05 41.97 25.42
CA ARG A 269 9.44 40.96 26.41
C ARG A 269 8.83 39.62 26.05
N VAL A 270 9.73 38.64 25.90
CA VAL A 270 9.38 37.25 25.64
C VAL A 270 9.77 36.43 26.84
N HIS A 271 8.83 35.68 27.37
CA HIS A 271 9.04 34.73 28.45
C HIS A 271 8.63 33.34 27.99
N ARG A 272 9.56 32.39 28.00
CA ARG A 272 9.26 30.99 27.73
C ARG A 272 8.66 30.36 28.98
N ILE A 273 7.52 29.69 28.84
CA ILE A 273 6.94 28.87 29.89
C ILE A 273 7.67 27.53 29.92
N ALA A 274 8.30 27.22 31.05
CA ALA A 274 9.08 26.01 31.23
C ALA A 274 8.35 25.08 32.21
N ASP A 275 7.47 24.24 31.68
CA ASP A 275 6.75 23.22 32.45
C ASP A 275 6.93 21.84 31.80
N PRO A 276 7.19 20.78 32.60
CA PRO A 276 7.38 19.42 32.08
C PRO A 276 6.13 18.81 31.43
N MET A 277 4.92 19.32 31.67
CA MET A 277 3.70 18.88 31.00
C MET A 277 3.59 19.43 29.57
N LEU A 278 4.27 20.53 29.24
CA LEU A 278 4.26 21.15 27.92
C LEU A 278 5.19 20.42 26.92
N THR A 279 4.98 19.12 26.75
CA THR A 279 5.75 18.26 25.84
C THR A 279 5.19 18.35 24.41
N ASP A 280 5.77 19.22 23.58
CA ASP A 280 5.37 19.40 22.18
C ASP A 280 3.97 20.02 22.00
N VAL A 281 3.83 21.30 22.39
CA VAL A 281 2.60 22.08 22.20
C VAL A 281 2.38 22.35 20.71
N VAL A 282 1.22 21.98 20.16
CA VAL A 282 0.91 22.13 18.73
C VAL A 282 -0.30 23.01 18.44
N GLY A 283 -1.15 23.21 19.45
CA GLY A 283 -2.36 24.04 19.36
C GLY A 283 -2.50 24.94 20.57
N LEU A 284 -3.10 26.11 20.35
CA LEU A 284 -3.43 27.10 21.37
C LEU A 284 -4.65 27.89 20.93
N THR A 285 -5.54 28.19 21.88
CA THR A 285 -6.56 29.23 21.74
C THR A 285 -6.81 29.90 23.10
N ALA A 286 -7.30 31.13 23.09
CA ALA A 286 -7.86 31.74 24.29
C ALA A 286 -9.16 31.02 24.67
N TYR A 287 -9.33 30.73 25.96
CA TYR A 287 -10.55 30.13 26.48
C TYR A 287 -10.78 30.58 27.92
N ARG A 288 -11.96 31.15 28.19
CA ARG A 288 -12.28 31.80 29.47
C ARG A 288 -11.22 32.85 29.81
N GLU A 289 -10.66 32.80 31.02
CA GLU A 289 -9.60 33.71 31.49
C GLU A 289 -8.18 33.21 31.15
N GLY A 290 -8.05 32.07 30.48
CA GLY A 290 -6.77 31.43 30.18
C GLY A 290 -6.64 30.90 28.76
N LEU A 291 -5.92 29.79 28.62
CA LEU A 291 -5.61 29.17 27.33
C LEU A 291 -6.01 27.70 27.32
N MET A 292 -6.57 27.24 26.21
CA MET A 292 -6.64 25.82 25.91
C MET A 292 -5.45 25.44 25.04
N LEU A 293 -4.72 24.41 25.44
CA LEU A 293 -3.50 23.92 24.79
C LEU A 293 -3.72 22.50 24.30
N ALA A 294 -3.18 22.21 23.11
CA ALA A 294 -3.06 20.85 22.59
C ALA A 294 -1.60 20.42 22.65
N VAL A 295 -1.31 19.37 23.44
CA VAL A 295 0.03 18.88 23.71
C VAL A 295 0.24 17.49 23.11
N LEU A 296 0.92 17.44 21.96
CA LEU A 296 1.06 16.23 21.15
C LEU A 296 1.92 15.15 21.83
N GLY A 297 2.95 15.54 22.60
CA GLY A 297 3.85 14.61 23.26
C GLY A 297 3.19 13.79 24.37
N ALA A 298 2.12 14.33 24.97
CA ALA A 298 1.33 13.67 26.01
C ALA A 298 0.02 13.05 25.50
N ASP A 299 -0.43 13.39 24.27
CA ASP A 299 -1.78 13.05 23.77
C ASP A 299 -2.88 13.67 24.67
N GLU A 300 -2.66 14.90 25.15
CA GLU A 300 -3.52 15.58 26.13
C GLU A 300 -3.96 17.00 25.70
N LEU A 301 -5.12 17.41 26.20
CA LEU A 301 -5.57 18.80 26.24
C LEU A 301 -5.32 19.37 27.63
N LEU A 302 -4.74 20.56 27.70
CA LEU A 302 -4.47 21.25 28.97
C LEU A 302 -5.14 22.61 28.97
N TYR A 303 -5.78 22.97 30.08
CA TYR A 303 -6.11 24.34 30.40
C TYR A 303 -4.93 24.98 31.13
N PHE A 304 -4.42 26.09 30.62
CA PHE A 304 -3.38 26.88 31.24
C PHE A 304 -3.98 28.16 31.81
N ASP A 305 -3.80 28.37 33.11
CA ASP A 305 -4.19 29.59 33.80
C ASP A 305 -2.99 30.57 33.86
N PRO A 306 -3.06 31.73 33.17
CA PRO A 306 -1.98 32.72 33.19
C PRO A 306 -1.68 33.33 34.54
N ALA A 307 -2.65 33.36 35.47
CA ALA A 307 -2.54 34.08 36.72
C ALA A 307 -1.61 33.37 37.72
N ASP A 308 -1.65 32.05 37.76
CA ASP A 308 -0.81 31.22 38.62
C ASP A 308 0.16 30.30 37.84
N GLU A 309 0.15 30.39 36.51
CA GLU A 309 0.92 29.55 35.58
C GLU A 309 0.64 28.05 35.78
N SER A 310 -0.57 27.68 36.21
CA SER A 310 -0.98 26.29 36.42
C SER A 310 -1.48 25.61 35.14
N LEU A 311 -1.30 24.29 35.10
CA LEU A 311 -1.79 23.43 34.03
C LEU A 311 -2.74 22.39 34.60
N THR A 312 -3.94 22.33 34.04
CA THR A 312 -4.97 21.35 34.40
C THR A 312 -5.33 20.52 33.18
N PRO A 313 -5.20 19.17 33.22
CA PRO A 313 -5.69 18.32 32.16
C PRO A 313 -7.20 18.48 31.96
N VAL A 314 -7.62 18.52 30.70
CA VAL A 314 -9.03 18.63 30.31
C VAL A 314 -9.37 17.43 29.45
N GLU A 315 -10.42 16.70 29.85
CA GLU A 315 -10.94 15.57 29.09
C GLU A 315 -12.38 15.90 28.65
N PRO A 316 -12.58 16.38 27.40
CA PRO A 316 -13.89 16.62 26.85
C PRO A 316 -14.79 15.37 26.93
N PRO A 317 -16.09 15.51 27.26
CA PRO A 317 -17.02 14.40 27.27
C PRO A 317 -17.00 13.62 25.95
N GLY A 318 -16.77 12.31 26.05
CA GLY A 318 -16.72 11.42 24.88
C GLY A 318 -15.39 11.39 24.13
N LEU A 319 -14.42 12.27 24.44
CA LEU A 319 -13.11 12.27 23.76
C LEU A 319 -12.36 10.96 23.98
N GLY A 320 -12.27 10.47 25.23
CA GLY A 320 -11.59 9.22 25.57
C GLY A 320 -12.08 8.03 24.74
N PRO A 321 -13.39 7.71 24.78
CA PRO A 321 -13.98 6.65 23.94
C PRO A 321 -13.72 6.84 22.44
N TYR A 322 -13.77 8.08 21.92
CA TYR A 322 -13.53 8.35 20.52
C TYR A 322 -12.05 8.16 20.12
N LEU A 323 -11.10 8.58 20.98
CA LEU A 323 -9.67 8.34 20.79
C LEU A 323 -9.33 6.85 20.91
N GLU A 324 -10.06 6.08 21.71
CA GLU A 324 -9.94 4.62 21.80
C GLU A 324 -10.42 3.95 20.52
N GLU A 325 -11.60 4.32 19.99
CA GLU A 325 -12.13 3.86 18.70
C GLU A 325 -11.12 4.12 17.56
N LEU A 326 -10.61 5.35 17.47
CA LEU A 326 -9.59 5.71 16.49
C LEU A 326 -8.26 4.95 16.71
N GLY A 327 -7.90 4.70 17.96
CA GLY A 327 -6.74 3.89 18.33
C GLY A 327 -6.87 2.44 17.84
N ASP A 328 -8.04 1.84 18.00
CA ASP A 328 -8.36 0.50 17.53
C ASP A 328 -8.35 0.39 16.01
N GLU A 329 -8.91 1.39 15.31
CA GLU A 329 -8.82 1.47 13.85
C GLU A 329 -7.36 1.54 13.37
N VAL A 330 -6.55 2.39 14.00
CA VAL A 330 -5.13 2.53 13.70
C VAL A 330 -4.37 1.25 14.01
N ALA A 331 -4.67 0.58 15.13
CA ALA A 331 -4.06 -0.70 15.50
C ALA A 331 -4.43 -1.81 14.50
N ALA A 332 -5.69 -1.88 14.07
CA ALA A 332 -6.14 -2.83 13.06
C ALA A 332 -5.47 -2.60 11.70
N ARG A 333 -5.34 -1.33 11.27
CA ARG A 333 -4.61 -0.95 10.05
C ARG A 333 -3.11 -1.26 10.16
N THR A 334 -2.52 -1.02 11.32
CA THR A 334 -1.10 -1.32 11.61
C THR A 334 -0.84 -2.83 11.54
N ARG A 335 -1.69 -3.66 12.16
CA ARG A 335 -1.61 -5.13 12.07
C ARG A 335 -1.71 -5.61 10.62
N THR A 336 -2.68 -5.08 9.87
CA THR A 336 -2.86 -5.41 8.45
C THR A 336 -1.62 -5.03 7.64
N LEU A 337 -1.04 -3.84 7.87
CA LEU A 337 0.19 -3.42 7.21
C LEU A 337 1.36 -4.37 7.52
N TRP A 338 1.59 -4.68 8.79
CA TRP A 338 2.68 -5.58 9.17
C TRP A 338 2.51 -6.97 8.58
N LEU A 339 1.28 -7.49 8.52
CA LEU A 339 0.98 -8.76 7.86
C LEU A 339 1.32 -8.71 6.36
N GLN A 340 0.92 -7.63 5.66
CA GLN A 340 1.23 -7.42 4.25
C GLN A 340 2.74 -7.33 4.01
N MET A 341 3.46 -6.56 4.83
CA MET A 341 4.92 -6.45 4.76
C MET A 341 5.60 -7.79 5.03
N ALA A 342 5.17 -8.50 6.07
CA ALA A 342 5.71 -9.81 6.42
C ALA A 342 5.49 -10.82 5.27
N LEU A 343 4.32 -10.81 4.64
CA LEU A 343 4.02 -11.64 3.48
C LEU A 343 4.94 -11.32 2.29
N LEU A 344 5.04 -10.03 1.91
CA LEU A 344 5.87 -9.59 0.79
C LEU A 344 7.35 -9.91 1.01
N LEU A 345 7.87 -9.64 2.22
CA LEU A 345 9.26 -9.92 2.57
C LEU A 345 9.53 -11.43 2.69
N SER A 346 8.57 -12.23 3.17
CA SER A 346 8.68 -13.69 3.20
C SER A 346 8.74 -14.27 1.79
N LEU A 347 7.90 -13.77 0.87
CA LEU A 347 7.94 -14.17 -0.54
C LEU A 347 9.27 -13.77 -1.19
N ALA A 348 9.73 -12.53 -0.96
CA ALA A 348 11.03 -12.07 -1.45
C ALA A 348 12.17 -12.96 -0.93
N GLY A 349 12.18 -13.24 0.38
CA GLY A 349 13.15 -14.15 1.01
C GLY A 349 13.09 -15.56 0.43
N GLY A 350 11.90 -16.08 0.13
CA GLY A 350 11.70 -17.37 -0.54
C GLY A 350 12.37 -17.43 -1.92
N PHE A 351 12.18 -16.40 -2.76
CA PHE A 351 12.84 -16.32 -4.07
C PHE A 351 14.36 -16.24 -3.94
N LEU A 352 14.86 -15.44 -2.99
CA LEU A 352 16.29 -15.33 -2.73
C LEU A 352 16.90 -16.66 -2.30
N LEU A 353 16.30 -17.34 -1.32
CA LEU A 353 16.76 -18.63 -0.83
C LEU A 353 16.72 -19.72 -1.92
N PHE A 354 15.68 -19.71 -2.75
CA PHE A 354 15.56 -20.65 -3.86
C PHE A 354 16.64 -20.39 -4.93
N GLY A 355 16.85 -19.13 -5.30
CA GLY A 355 17.89 -18.73 -6.25
C GLY A 355 19.29 -19.09 -5.76
N LEU A 356 19.58 -18.88 -4.47
CA LEU A 356 20.86 -19.27 -3.86
C LEU A 356 21.06 -20.80 -3.85
N ARG A 357 20.02 -21.57 -3.55
CA ARG A 357 20.09 -23.05 -3.60
C ARG A 357 20.36 -23.54 -5.02
N GLN A 358 19.74 -22.94 -6.02
CA GLN A 358 19.91 -23.37 -7.40
C GLN A 358 21.27 -22.97 -7.99
N ALA A 359 21.79 -21.79 -7.63
CA ALA A 359 23.14 -21.39 -7.99
C ALA A 359 24.18 -22.40 -7.48
N ARG A 360 24.05 -22.84 -6.22
CA ARG A 360 24.92 -23.88 -5.64
C ARG A 360 24.78 -25.24 -6.34
N ALA A 361 23.55 -25.68 -6.60
CA ALA A 361 23.32 -26.95 -7.30
C ALA A 361 23.93 -26.95 -8.72
N THR A 362 24.04 -25.79 -9.35
CA THR A 362 24.65 -25.66 -10.69
C THR A 362 26.18 -25.70 -10.61
N GLU A 363 26.79 -25.14 -9.56
CA GLU A 363 28.23 -25.29 -9.29
C GLU A 363 28.61 -26.74 -8.97
N ASP A 364 27.82 -27.41 -8.12
CA ASP A 364 28.08 -28.80 -7.73
C ASP A 364 27.87 -29.80 -8.90
N SER A 365 26.97 -29.49 -9.85
CA SER A 365 26.79 -30.31 -11.06
C SER A 365 27.74 -29.95 -12.21
N ALA A 366 28.58 -28.93 -12.05
CA ALA A 366 29.66 -28.63 -12.98
C ALA A 366 30.90 -29.48 -12.64
N GLU A 367 30.73 -30.80 -12.53
CA GLU A 367 31.86 -31.72 -12.59
C GLU A 367 32.49 -31.63 -13.99
N PRO A 368 33.83 -31.61 -14.09
CA PRO A 368 34.50 -31.58 -15.38
C PRO A 368 34.14 -32.86 -16.12
N ALA A 369 33.50 -32.71 -17.28
CA ALA A 369 33.21 -33.79 -18.20
C ALA A 369 34.51 -34.38 -18.75
N GLU A 370 35.20 -35.18 -17.93
CA GLU A 370 36.27 -36.07 -18.34
C GLU A 370 35.86 -37.52 -18.08
N ALA A 371 35.78 -38.27 -19.19
CA ALA A 371 35.69 -39.72 -19.29
C ALA A 371 34.29 -40.33 -18.96
N SER A 372 33.69 -41.23 -19.72
CA SER A 372 34.23 -42.18 -20.70
C SER A 372 33.08 -42.68 -21.58
N ALA A 373 33.05 -42.34 -22.87
CA ALA A 373 32.20 -43.03 -23.84
C ALA A 373 33.08 -44.02 -24.63
N HIS A 374 33.27 -45.22 -24.08
CA HIS A 374 33.73 -46.35 -24.89
C HIS A 374 32.56 -46.82 -25.75
N ALA A 375 32.46 -46.25 -26.96
CA ALA A 375 31.63 -46.76 -28.03
C ALA A 375 32.22 -48.08 -28.54
N VAL A 376 31.66 -49.20 -28.11
CA VAL A 376 31.81 -50.48 -28.81
C VAL A 376 30.89 -50.42 -30.02
N VAL A 377 31.45 -50.23 -31.21
CA VAL A 377 30.73 -50.33 -32.48
C VAL A 377 30.59 -51.82 -32.80
N ALA A 378 29.43 -52.40 -32.43
CA ALA A 378 28.94 -53.64 -33.02
C ALA A 378 28.17 -53.28 -34.30
N GLU A 379 28.42 -53.99 -35.40
CA GLU A 379 27.81 -53.72 -36.72
C GLU A 379 26.30 -54.04 -36.80
N ASP A 380 25.69 -54.61 -35.76
CA ASP A 380 24.22 -54.68 -35.57
C ASP A 380 23.83 -54.01 -34.22
N GLY A 381 23.98 -52.70 -34.14
CA GLY A 381 23.66 -51.94 -32.93
C GLY A 381 22.16 -51.88 -32.59
N PRO A 382 21.82 -51.47 -31.37
CA PRO A 382 20.42 -51.32 -30.93
C PRO A 382 19.62 -50.38 -31.85
N TYR A 383 18.42 -50.81 -32.23
CA TYR A 383 17.52 -50.00 -33.03
C TYR A 383 16.79 -49.00 -32.14
N TRP A 384 17.08 -47.71 -32.28
CA TRP A 384 16.40 -46.64 -31.55
C TRP A 384 15.25 -46.05 -32.39
N PHE A 385 14.06 -45.95 -31.80
CA PHE A 385 12.92 -45.37 -32.49
C PHE A 385 13.08 -43.85 -32.66
N GLU A 386 12.68 -43.33 -33.83
CA GLU A 386 12.70 -41.91 -34.12
C GLU A 386 11.47 -41.19 -33.56
N TYR A 387 11.71 -40.09 -32.87
CA TYR A 387 10.64 -39.24 -32.33
C TYR A 387 10.30 -38.12 -33.32
N ASP A 388 9.02 -37.74 -33.38
CA ASP A 388 8.60 -36.57 -34.15
C ASP A 388 9.12 -35.28 -33.48
N LEU A 389 10.24 -34.79 -33.99
CA LEU A 389 10.87 -33.54 -33.55
C LEU A 389 9.92 -32.35 -33.63
N LYS A 390 8.94 -32.34 -34.55
CA LYS A 390 7.96 -31.27 -34.66
C LYS A 390 7.00 -31.28 -33.47
N THR A 391 6.52 -32.46 -33.10
CA THR A 391 5.66 -32.63 -31.92
C THR A 391 6.42 -32.35 -30.61
N ILE A 392 7.66 -32.83 -30.48
CA ILE A 392 8.53 -32.51 -29.33
C ILE A 392 8.78 -31.00 -29.21
N ARG A 393 9.15 -30.34 -30.31
CA ARG A 393 9.38 -28.88 -30.33
C ARG A 393 8.10 -28.13 -29.97
N SER A 394 6.95 -28.55 -30.48
CA SER A 394 5.65 -27.96 -30.13
C SER A 394 5.33 -28.11 -28.65
N LEU A 395 5.55 -29.29 -28.06
CA LEU A 395 5.33 -29.52 -26.63
C LEU A 395 6.23 -28.62 -25.78
N ARG A 396 7.54 -28.57 -26.08
CA ARG A 396 8.48 -27.69 -25.38
C ARG A 396 8.09 -26.22 -25.50
N LEU A 397 7.64 -25.79 -26.68
CA LEU A 397 7.18 -24.42 -26.91
C LEU A 397 5.94 -24.10 -26.07
N THR A 398 4.91 -24.96 -26.08
CA THR A 398 3.70 -24.79 -25.27
C THR A 398 4.01 -24.74 -23.78
N THR A 399 4.91 -25.61 -23.31
CA THR A 399 5.37 -25.61 -21.92
C THR A 399 6.08 -24.32 -21.55
N ASN A 400 6.99 -23.84 -22.40
CA ASN A 400 7.73 -22.61 -22.16
C ASN A 400 6.82 -21.39 -22.16
N PHE A 401 5.85 -21.31 -23.08
CA PHE A 401 4.83 -20.26 -23.06
C PHE A 401 3.97 -20.32 -21.81
N GLY A 402 3.59 -21.52 -21.37
CA GLY A 402 2.86 -21.72 -20.12
C GLY A 402 3.63 -21.21 -18.90
N LEU A 403 4.92 -21.56 -18.79
CA LEU A 403 5.79 -21.09 -17.72
C LEU A 403 6.07 -19.59 -17.78
N ALA A 404 6.19 -19.02 -18.98
CA ALA A 404 6.35 -17.57 -19.18
C ALA A 404 5.04 -16.79 -18.92
N GLY A 405 3.89 -17.43 -19.11
CA GLY A 405 2.58 -16.86 -18.81
C GLY A 405 2.33 -16.69 -17.31
N ILE A 406 2.93 -17.53 -16.46
CA ILE A 406 2.84 -17.46 -14.99
C ILE A 406 3.25 -16.06 -14.47
N PRO A 407 4.48 -15.56 -14.70
CA PRO A 407 4.86 -14.23 -14.19
C PRO A 407 4.01 -13.11 -14.80
N LEU A 408 3.57 -13.24 -16.06
CA LEU A 408 2.74 -12.21 -16.71
C LEU A 408 1.33 -12.13 -16.10
N MET A 409 0.73 -13.28 -15.81
CA MET A 409 -0.53 -13.37 -15.07
C MET A 409 -0.36 -12.94 -13.61
N LEU A 410 0.74 -13.29 -12.94
CA LEU A 410 1.03 -12.80 -11.58
C LEU A 410 1.08 -11.28 -11.57
N ILE A 411 1.76 -10.66 -12.55
CA ILE A 411 1.79 -9.21 -12.71
C ILE A 411 0.37 -8.68 -12.94
N ALA A 412 -0.44 -9.32 -13.78
CA ALA A 412 -1.83 -8.90 -14.02
C ALA A 412 -2.71 -9.01 -12.76
N VAL A 413 -2.54 -10.06 -11.95
CA VAL A 413 -3.27 -10.24 -10.69
C VAL A 413 -2.79 -9.25 -9.64
N ILE A 414 -1.48 -9.03 -9.50
CA ILE A 414 -0.91 -8.00 -8.62
C ILE A 414 -1.41 -6.63 -9.05
N TRP A 415 -1.40 -6.33 -10.34
CA TRP A 415 -1.92 -5.09 -10.91
C TRP A 415 -3.41 -4.95 -10.61
N TYR A 416 -4.21 -5.99 -10.83
CA TYR A 416 -5.64 -5.98 -10.52
C TYR A 416 -5.89 -5.75 -9.02
N THR A 417 -5.19 -6.49 -8.15
CA THR A 417 -5.22 -6.34 -6.69
C THR A 417 -4.85 -4.92 -6.28
N PHE A 418 -3.81 -4.38 -6.90
CA PHE A 418 -3.38 -3.02 -6.67
C PHE A 418 -4.47 -2.03 -7.11
N THR A 419 -5.05 -2.18 -8.30
CA THR A 419 -6.14 -1.31 -8.77
C THR A 419 -7.40 -1.41 -7.92
N SER A 420 -7.74 -2.58 -7.39
CA SER A 420 -8.90 -2.76 -6.51
C SER A 420 -8.66 -2.21 -5.11
N LEU A 421 -7.44 -2.34 -4.57
CA LEU A 421 -7.07 -1.75 -3.27
C LEU A 421 -6.90 -0.24 -3.35
N THR A 422 -6.54 0.29 -4.52
CA THR A 422 -6.31 1.72 -4.73
C THR A 422 -7.54 2.47 -5.25
N GLY A 423 -8.51 1.75 -5.82
CA GLY A 423 -9.78 2.28 -6.29
C GLY A 423 -10.74 2.57 -5.14
N ALA A 424 -11.43 3.70 -5.21
CA ALA A 424 -12.51 4.09 -4.31
C ALA A 424 -13.77 3.26 -4.58
N ALA A 425 -13.66 1.93 -4.48
CA ALA A 425 -14.84 1.09 -4.46
C ALA A 425 -15.64 1.42 -3.19
N PRO A 426 -16.95 1.67 -3.29
CA PRO A 426 -17.82 1.84 -2.13
C PRO A 426 -17.61 0.71 -1.13
N GLU A 427 -17.69 0.99 0.17
CA GLU A 427 -17.44 0.02 1.26
C GLU A 427 -18.19 -1.31 1.06
N ASP A 428 -19.42 -1.24 0.53
CA ASP A 428 -20.26 -2.40 0.21
C ASP A 428 -19.68 -3.32 -0.88
N GLN A 429 -18.76 -2.85 -1.71
CA GLN A 429 -18.09 -3.65 -2.75
C GLN A 429 -16.75 -4.25 -2.29
N ALA A 430 -16.19 -3.80 -1.16
CA ALA A 430 -14.87 -4.21 -0.70
C ALA A 430 -14.83 -5.70 -0.31
N SER A 431 -15.88 -6.21 0.32
CA SER A 431 -15.98 -7.63 0.71
C SER A 431 -16.03 -8.54 -0.53
N THR A 432 -16.93 -8.25 -1.48
CA THR A 432 -17.07 -9.01 -2.72
C THR A 432 -15.77 -8.99 -3.54
N MET A 433 -15.09 -7.85 -3.57
CA MET A 433 -13.83 -7.70 -4.30
C MET A 433 -12.67 -8.47 -3.65
N ASN A 434 -12.60 -8.51 -2.32
CA ASN A 434 -11.63 -9.32 -1.59
C ASN A 434 -11.83 -10.83 -1.84
N HIS A 435 -13.08 -11.31 -1.90
CA HIS A 435 -13.36 -12.71 -2.22
C HIS A 435 -12.99 -13.08 -3.65
N LEU A 436 -13.30 -12.21 -4.62
CA LEU A 436 -12.91 -12.40 -6.02
C LEU A 436 -11.38 -12.45 -6.17
N LEU A 437 -10.68 -11.63 -5.39
CA LEU A 437 -9.22 -11.64 -5.31
C LEU A 437 -8.67 -12.96 -4.79
N ILE A 438 -9.16 -13.43 -3.64
CA ILE A 438 -8.73 -14.70 -3.06
C ILE A 438 -8.94 -15.86 -4.04
N MET A 439 -10.09 -15.87 -4.74
CA MET A 439 -10.35 -16.87 -5.79
C MET A 439 -9.34 -16.81 -6.93
N THR A 440 -9.07 -15.61 -7.42
CA THR A 440 -8.15 -15.39 -8.53
C THR A 440 -6.74 -15.86 -8.17
N TRP A 441 -6.29 -15.54 -6.95
CA TRP A 441 -5.01 -15.99 -6.40
C TRP A 441 -4.94 -17.51 -6.23
N GLY A 442 -5.99 -18.12 -5.67
CA GLY A 442 -6.06 -19.57 -5.48
C GLY A 442 -6.00 -20.33 -6.81
N MET A 443 -6.79 -19.91 -7.79
CA MET A 443 -6.80 -20.52 -9.13
C MET A 443 -5.43 -20.37 -9.82
N PHE A 444 -4.79 -19.21 -9.67
CA PHE A 444 -3.49 -18.95 -10.26
C PHE A 444 -2.37 -19.83 -9.65
N LEU A 445 -2.33 -19.96 -8.32
CA LEU A 445 -1.35 -20.82 -7.65
C LEU A 445 -1.50 -22.29 -8.07
N MET A 446 -2.75 -22.76 -8.14
CA MET A 446 -3.08 -24.11 -8.59
C MET A 446 -2.63 -24.35 -10.05
N LEU A 447 -2.95 -23.42 -10.95
CA LEU A 447 -2.55 -23.51 -12.36
C LEU A 447 -1.03 -23.48 -12.51
N SER A 448 -0.34 -22.64 -11.76
CA SER A 448 1.13 -22.52 -11.78
C SER A 448 1.82 -23.80 -11.30
N ALA A 449 1.31 -24.40 -10.23
CA ALA A 449 1.80 -25.69 -9.73
C ALA A 449 1.60 -26.79 -10.78
N PHE A 450 0.41 -26.86 -11.38
CA PHE A 450 0.12 -27.82 -12.46
C PHE A 450 1.06 -27.64 -13.66
N MET A 451 1.22 -26.41 -14.15
CA MET A 451 2.10 -26.12 -15.30
C MET A 451 3.56 -26.46 -15.02
N THR A 452 4.03 -26.29 -13.78
CA THR A 452 5.38 -26.68 -13.36
C THR A 452 5.57 -28.19 -13.37
N VAL A 453 4.58 -28.95 -12.87
CA VAL A 453 4.60 -30.42 -12.91
C VAL A 453 4.54 -30.92 -14.35
N ALA A 454 3.64 -30.36 -15.16
CA ALA A 454 3.51 -30.69 -16.57
C ALA A 454 4.82 -30.41 -17.33
N ALA A 455 5.46 -29.28 -17.05
CA ALA A 455 6.74 -28.92 -17.67
C ALA A 455 7.86 -29.91 -17.34
N ARG A 456 7.99 -30.29 -16.07
CA ARG A 456 8.98 -31.28 -15.64
C ARG A 456 8.74 -32.63 -16.31
N GLN A 457 7.49 -33.08 -16.37
CA GLN A 457 7.16 -34.38 -16.95
C GLN A 457 7.32 -34.41 -18.47
N ILE A 458 6.90 -33.35 -19.19
CA ILE A 458 7.20 -33.20 -20.63
C ILE A 458 8.72 -33.21 -20.86
N GLY A 459 9.48 -32.49 -20.02
CA GLY A 459 10.94 -32.51 -20.08
C GLY A 459 11.53 -33.92 -19.95
N ARG A 460 10.98 -34.76 -19.05
CA ARG A 460 11.37 -36.18 -18.93
C ARG A 460 10.99 -36.99 -20.16
N TRP A 461 9.75 -36.85 -20.65
CA TRP A 461 9.30 -37.59 -21.84
C TRP A 461 10.13 -37.28 -23.08
N THR A 462 10.60 -36.03 -23.24
CA THR A 462 11.46 -35.67 -24.38
C THR A 462 12.90 -36.16 -24.27
N ARG A 463 13.31 -36.66 -23.10
CA ARG A 463 14.63 -37.28 -22.89
C ARG A 463 14.58 -38.80 -23.01
N TYR A 464 13.42 -39.41 -22.80
CA TYR A 464 13.27 -40.84 -23.00
C TYR A 464 13.47 -41.21 -24.46
N ARG A 465 14.36 -42.16 -24.71
CA ARG A 465 14.51 -42.81 -26.02
C ARG A 465 14.19 -44.28 -25.86
N LEU A 466 13.26 -44.76 -26.67
CA LEU A 466 12.93 -46.17 -26.74
C LEU A 466 13.73 -46.81 -27.87
N GLY A 467 14.27 -47.99 -27.62
CA GLY A 467 14.94 -48.81 -28.60
C GLY A 467 14.66 -50.28 -28.40
N MET A 468 15.22 -51.11 -29.27
CA MET A 468 15.12 -52.56 -29.24
C MET A 468 16.46 -53.19 -29.64
N GLU A 469 16.81 -54.26 -28.95
CA GLU A 469 17.96 -55.13 -29.26
C GLU A 469 17.44 -56.57 -29.18
N GLU A 470 17.42 -57.25 -30.32
CA GLU A 470 16.81 -58.58 -30.48
C GLU A 470 15.32 -58.63 -30.03
N GLN A 471 15.03 -59.27 -28.89
CA GLN A 471 13.71 -59.36 -28.26
C GLN A 471 13.59 -58.55 -26.95
N GLN A 472 14.60 -57.76 -26.62
CA GLN A 472 14.61 -56.91 -25.43
C GLN A 472 14.27 -55.46 -25.80
N LEU A 473 13.62 -54.77 -24.87
CA LEU A 473 13.36 -53.33 -24.97
C LEU A 473 14.51 -52.57 -24.33
N LEU A 474 14.90 -51.46 -24.94
CA LEU A 474 15.89 -50.54 -24.40
C LEU A 474 15.21 -49.23 -24.08
N LEU A 475 15.37 -48.74 -22.86
CA LEU A 475 14.90 -47.40 -22.47
C LEU A 475 16.10 -46.57 -22.03
N ALA A 476 16.47 -45.58 -22.84
CA ALA A 476 17.37 -44.54 -22.39
C ALA A 476 16.57 -43.53 -21.56
N ILE A 477 16.92 -43.37 -20.28
CA ILE A 477 16.27 -42.42 -19.36
C ILE A 477 16.88 -41.02 -19.53
N ASP A 478 18.18 -40.99 -19.78
CA ASP A 478 19.02 -39.85 -20.15
C ASP A 478 20.12 -40.33 -21.11
N ASP A 479 21.05 -39.44 -21.48
CA ASP A 479 22.10 -39.74 -22.47
C ASP A 479 23.11 -40.79 -21.96
N GLU A 480 23.11 -41.12 -20.67
CA GLU A 480 24.10 -41.99 -20.03
C GLU A 480 23.50 -43.33 -19.53
N THR A 481 22.21 -43.33 -19.20
CA THR A 481 21.53 -44.48 -18.57
C THR A 481 20.61 -45.20 -19.56
N VAL A 482 21.04 -46.37 -20.02
CA VAL A 482 20.23 -47.27 -20.86
C VAL A 482 19.82 -48.51 -20.06
N CYS A 483 18.52 -48.70 -19.87
CA CYS A 483 17.95 -49.87 -19.21
C CYS A 483 17.52 -50.93 -20.23
N ARG A 484 17.97 -52.17 -20.04
CA ARG A 484 17.44 -53.36 -20.73
C ARG A 484 16.20 -53.86 -19.99
N ILE A 485 15.08 -53.94 -20.69
CA ILE A 485 13.77 -54.24 -20.15
C ILE A 485 13.24 -55.50 -20.83
N GLU A 486 12.86 -56.48 -20.01
CA GLU A 486 12.15 -57.65 -20.52
C GLU A 486 10.70 -57.28 -20.86
N PRO A 487 10.17 -57.61 -22.05
CA PRO A 487 8.83 -57.21 -22.45
C PRO A 487 7.71 -57.62 -21.47
N ARG A 488 7.89 -58.72 -20.73
CA ARG A 488 6.94 -59.20 -19.71
C ARG A 488 6.80 -58.30 -18.49
N GLU A 489 7.79 -57.45 -18.22
CA GLU A 489 7.76 -56.47 -17.12
C GLU A 489 7.00 -55.19 -17.51
N VAL A 490 6.68 -55.05 -18.79
CA VAL A 490 6.05 -53.85 -19.33
C VAL A 490 4.54 -54.00 -19.28
N GLN A 491 3.89 -52.92 -18.87
CA GLN A 491 2.45 -52.73 -19.00
C GLN A 491 2.23 -51.71 -20.11
N TYR A 492 1.33 -51.96 -21.05
CA TYR A 492 1.13 -51.04 -22.17
C TYR A 492 -0.35 -50.85 -22.50
N GLY A 493 -0.65 -49.72 -23.12
CA GLY A 493 -1.97 -49.42 -23.66
C GLY A 493 -1.85 -48.75 -25.03
N THR A 494 -2.95 -48.16 -25.49
CA THR A 494 -3.03 -47.60 -26.86
C THR A 494 -2.03 -46.47 -27.12
N ASN A 495 -1.71 -45.69 -26.08
CA ASN A 495 -1.00 -44.43 -26.22
C ASN A 495 0.37 -44.41 -25.53
N ALA A 496 0.70 -45.41 -24.71
CA ALA A 496 1.91 -45.39 -23.90
C ALA A 496 2.24 -46.77 -23.34
N MET A 497 3.46 -46.89 -22.85
CA MET A 497 3.89 -47.98 -21.96
C MET A 497 4.32 -47.45 -20.60
N LEU A 498 4.26 -48.35 -19.63
CA LEU A 498 4.64 -48.15 -18.25
C LEU A 498 5.59 -49.28 -17.84
N TRP A 499 6.81 -48.92 -17.45
CA TRP A 499 7.79 -49.82 -16.86
C TRP A 499 8.30 -49.18 -15.56
N ASP A 500 8.18 -49.89 -14.44
CA ASP A 500 8.40 -49.34 -13.10
C ASP A 500 7.78 -47.93 -12.90
N ARG A 501 8.56 -46.87 -12.68
CA ARG A 501 8.05 -45.49 -12.54
C ARG A 501 8.15 -44.67 -13.82
N HIS A 502 8.49 -45.29 -14.94
CA HIS A 502 8.71 -44.65 -16.22
C HIS A 502 7.49 -44.81 -17.13
N PHE A 503 6.78 -43.70 -17.31
CA PHE A 503 5.75 -43.56 -18.31
C PHE A 503 6.34 -43.06 -19.62
N VAL A 504 6.22 -43.86 -20.68
CA VAL A 504 6.77 -43.56 -22.01
C VAL A 504 5.61 -43.44 -23.01
N PRO A 505 5.23 -42.20 -23.40
CA PRO A 505 4.15 -41.99 -24.35
C PRO A 505 4.58 -42.35 -25.78
N PHE A 506 3.75 -43.14 -26.45
CA PHE A 506 3.84 -43.44 -27.89
C PHE A 506 3.05 -42.44 -28.72
N ARG A 507 1.89 -42.02 -28.20
CA ARG A 507 0.93 -41.11 -28.82
C ARG A 507 0.41 -40.12 -27.79
N LEU A 508 0.16 -38.90 -28.21
CA LEU A 508 -0.54 -37.90 -27.40
C LEU A 508 -2.06 -38.18 -27.44
N GLY A 509 -2.80 -37.65 -26.47
CA GLY A 509 -4.25 -37.89 -26.33
C GLY A 509 -5.12 -37.48 -27.53
N ASN A 510 -4.60 -36.67 -28.44
CA ASN A 510 -5.25 -36.31 -29.71
C ASN A 510 -4.86 -37.23 -30.89
N GLY A 511 -4.22 -38.37 -30.61
CA GLY A 511 -3.77 -39.33 -31.62
C GLY A 511 -2.49 -38.93 -32.36
N LYS A 512 -1.88 -37.77 -32.06
CA LYS A 512 -0.58 -37.41 -32.64
C LYS A 512 0.49 -38.37 -32.17
N ILE A 513 1.16 -38.98 -33.12
CA ILE A 513 2.18 -39.98 -32.87
C ILE A 513 3.45 -39.27 -32.40
N LEU A 514 4.00 -39.68 -31.25
CA LEU A 514 5.24 -39.15 -30.71
C LEU A 514 6.46 -39.88 -31.28
N ILE A 515 6.31 -41.20 -31.50
CA ILE A 515 7.31 -42.07 -32.12
C ILE A 515 6.96 -42.24 -33.60
N ASN A 516 7.52 -41.41 -34.46
CA ASN A 516 7.19 -41.34 -35.88
C ASN A 516 7.92 -42.42 -36.67
N ASP A 517 7.46 -43.66 -36.54
CA ASP A 517 8.11 -44.75 -37.24
C ASP A 517 7.11 -45.81 -37.73
N LYS A 518 7.16 -46.13 -39.03
CA LYS A 518 6.47 -47.29 -39.60
C LYS A 518 6.94 -48.60 -38.97
N GLN A 519 8.12 -48.61 -38.33
CA GLN A 519 8.65 -49.74 -37.57
C GLN A 519 8.04 -49.84 -36.16
N PHE A 520 7.43 -48.80 -35.60
CA PHE A 520 6.73 -48.88 -34.31
C PHE A 520 5.62 -49.94 -34.37
N ASP A 521 4.75 -49.84 -35.37
CA ASP A 521 3.65 -50.79 -35.57
C ASP A 521 4.14 -52.16 -36.09
N ARG A 522 5.27 -52.21 -36.80
CA ARG A 522 5.81 -53.46 -37.38
C ARG A 522 6.70 -54.28 -36.44
N ARG A 523 7.40 -53.64 -35.49
CA ARG A 523 8.41 -54.27 -34.64
C ARG A 523 8.03 -54.23 -33.16
N LEU A 524 7.75 -53.04 -32.62
CA LEU A 524 7.48 -52.86 -31.20
C LEU A 524 6.11 -53.41 -30.79
N MET A 525 5.06 -53.07 -31.55
CA MET A 525 3.70 -53.46 -31.18
C MET A 525 3.50 -54.99 -31.16
N PRO A 526 4.01 -55.77 -32.13
CA PRO A 526 3.94 -57.24 -32.06
C PRO A 526 4.70 -57.82 -30.85
N LEU A 527 5.84 -57.23 -30.46
CA LEU A 527 6.61 -57.65 -29.29
C LEU A 527 5.81 -57.41 -28.00
N LEU A 528 5.23 -56.20 -27.84
CA LEU A 528 4.37 -55.86 -26.71
C LEU A 528 3.11 -56.74 -26.67
N GLN A 529 2.47 -57.00 -27.81
CA GLN A 529 1.28 -57.85 -27.88
C GLN A 529 1.53 -59.30 -27.49
N ARG A 530 2.70 -59.85 -27.79
CA ARG A 530 3.05 -61.24 -27.46
C ARG A 530 3.46 -61.42 -26.00
N HIS A 531 4.13 -60.42 -25.42
CA HIS A 531 4.85 -60.63 -24.15
C HIS A 531 4.47 -59.66 -23.03
N ALA A 532 3.95 -58.46 -23.33
CA ALA A 532 3.63 -57.44 -22.34
C ALA A 532 2.17 -57.50 -21.89
N LYS A 533 1.87 -56.94 -20.71
CA LYS A 533 0.51 -56.89 -20.19
C LYS A 533 -0.26 -55.72 -20.79
N TRP A 534 -1.30 -56.00 -21.57
CA TRP A 534 -2.20 -54.97 -22.09
C TRP A 534 -3.11 -54.43 -20.98
N LEU A 535 -3.27 -53.11 -20.92
CA LEU A 535 -4.16 -52.39 -20.01
C LEU A 535 -5.07 -51.43 -20.80
N THR A 536 -6.32 -51.30 -20.35
CA THR A 536 -7.21 -50.22 -20.81
C THR A 536 -6.68 -48.85 -20.37
N GLN A 537 -7.15 -47.77 -20.98
CA GLN A 537 -6.80 -46.40 -20.55
C GLN A 537 -7.16 -46.13 -19.09
N SER A 538 -8.31 -46.63 -18.63
CA SER A 538 -8.73 -46.50 -17.22
C SER A 538 -7.83 -47.29 -16.26
N GLN A 539 -7.41 -48.49 -16.65
CA GLN A 539 -6.47 -49.29 -15.85
C GLN A 539 -5.08 -48.64 -15.78
N LEU A 540 -4.57 -48.14 -16.91
CA LEU A 540 -3.31 -47.39 -16.95
C LEU A 540 -3.36 -46.15 -16.05
N PHE A 541 -4.46 -45.40 -16.09
CA PHE A 541 -4.69 -44.25 -15.22
C PHE A 541 -4.70 -44.66 -13.73
N LEU A 542 -5.42 -45.73 -13.36
CA LEU A 542 -5.45 -46.23 -11.98
C LEU A 542 -4.07 -46.70 -11.52
N THR A 543 -3.32 -47.41 -12.36
CA THR A 543 -1.96 -47.82 -12.03
C THR A 543 -1.01 -46.63 -11.87
N GLN A 544 -1.15 -45.57 -12.70
CA GLN A 544 -0.41 -44.34 -12.53
C GLN A 544 -0.79 -43.61 -11.23
N LEU A 545 -2.07 -43.61 -10.86
CA LEU A 545 -2.55 -43.02 -9.61
C LEU A 545 -2.00 -43.79 -8.39
N GLU A 546 -2.04 -45.11 -8.41
CA GLU A 546 -1.46 -45.98 -7.36
C GLU A 546 0.05 -45.73 -7.19
N ARG A 547 0.76 -45.52 -8.31
CA ARG A 547 2.18 -45.17 -8.33
C ARG A 547 2.46 -43.69 -8.03
N ARG A 548 1.42 -42.89 -7.77
CA ARG A 548 1.48 -41.45 -7.52
C ARG A 548 2.21 -40.68 -8.63
N ASP A 549 1.95 -41.02 -9.89
CA ASP A 549 2.52 -40.30 -11.03
C ASP A 549 2.10 -38.82 -10.96
N PRO A 550 3.06 -37.87 -10.98
CA PRO A 550 2.75 -36.44 -10.92
C PRO A 550 1.78 -35.97 -12.02
N MET A 551 1.76 -36.59 -13.20
CA MET A 551 0.86 -36.25 -14.31
C MET A 551 -0.60 -36.60 -14.03
N VAL A 552 -0.88 -37.51 -13.10
CA VAL A 552 -2.24 -37.86 -12.70
C VAL A 552 -2.63 -37.13 -11.42
N VAL A 553 -1.73 -37.12 -10.44
CA VAL A 553 -2.00 -36.53 -9.12
C VAL A 553 -2.17 -35.02 -9.20
N ALA A 554 -1.33 -34.30 -9.96
CA ALA A 554 -1.41 -32.84 -10.04
C ALA A 554 -2.72 -32.32 -10.66
N PRO A 555 -3.21 -32.83 -11.83
CA PRO A 555 -4.50 -32.42 -12.35
C PRO A 555 -5.68 -32.86 -11.48
N MET A 556 -5.63 -34.01 -10.78
CA MET A 556 -6.67 -34.36 -9.81
C MET A 556 -6.73 -33.35 -8.66
N LEU A 557 -5.58 -32.97 -8.09
CA LEU A 557 -5.51 -31.93 -7.06
C LEU A 557 -5.98 -30.57 -7.58
N LEU A 558 -5.68 -30.24 -8.84
CA LEU A 558 -6.17 -29.03 -9.50
C LEU A 558 -7.70 -29.02 -9.56
N VAL A 559 -8.31 -30.11 -10.06
CA VAL A 559 -9.77 -30.24 -10.16
C VAL A 559 -10.41 -30.17 -8.77
N LEU A 560 -9.90 -30.93 -7.81
CA LEU A 560 -10.39 -30.91 -6.42
C LEU A 560 -10.26 -29.53 -5.80
N GLY A 561 -9.15 -28.83 -6.02
CA GLY A 561 -8.93 -27.48 -5.51
C GLY A 561 -9.84 -26.45 -6.17
N ILE A 562 -10.09 -26.53 -7.48
CA ILE A 562 -11.06 -25.68 -8.18
C ILE A 562 -12.48 -25.94 -7.67
N THR A 563 -12.87 -27.20 -7.52
CA THR A 563 -14.19 -27.58 -6.99
C THR A 563 -14.36 -27.15 -5.54
N GLY A 564 -13.33 -27.33 -4.70
CA GLY A 564 -13.34 -26.89 -3.31
C GLY A 564 -13.43 -25.36 -3.17
N LEU A 565 -12.68 -24.63 -4.00
CA LEU A 565 -12.75 -23.17 -4.06
C LEU A 565 -14.14 -22.69 -4.51
N TRP A 566 -14.72 -23.33 -5.54
CA TRP A 566 -16.08 -23.03 -5.99
C TRP A 566 -17.13 -23.32 -4.90
N PHE A 567 -17.00 -24.42 -4.17
CA PHE A 567 -17.89 -24.77 -3.07
C PHE A 567 -17.77 -23.78 -1.91
N TYR A 568 -16.55 -23.41 -1.51
CA TYR A 568 -16.32 -22.40 -0.47
C TYR A 568 -17.07 -21.10 -0.80
N VAL A 569 -16.97 -20.65 -2.04
CA VAL A 569 -17.60 -19.40 -2.50
C VAL A 569 -19.12 -19.52 -2.49
N LYS A 570 -19.64 -20.60 -3.06
CA LYS A 570 -21.10 -20.78 -3.16
C LYS A 570 -21.79 -20.84 -1.80
N TYR A 571 -21.13 -21.36 -0.77
CA TYR A 571 -21.77 -21.68 0.51
C TYR A 571 -21.34 -20.80 1.69
N PHE A 572 -20.20 -20.11 1.61
CA PHE A 572 -19.68 -19.30 2.71
C PHE A 572 -19.52 -17.81 2.38
N VAL A 573 -19.73 -17.42 1.11
CA VAL A 573 -19.57 -16.04 0.62
C VAL A 573 -20.89 -15.45 0.09
N GLY A 574 -21.97 -16.23 0.10
CA GLY A 574 -23.31 -15.81 -0.31
C GLY A 574 -24.08 -15.09 0.79
#